data_AF-L7WHC4-F1
#
_entry.id   AF-L7WHC4-F1
#
_cell.length_a   1.000
_cell.length_b   1.000
_cell.length_c   1.000
_cell.angle_alpha   90.00
_cell.angle_beta   90.00
_cell.angle_gamma   90.00
#
_symmetry.space_group_name_H-M   'P 1'
#
loop_
_entity.id
_entity.type
_entity.pdbx_description
1 polymer ?
#
loop_
_entity_poly.entity_id
_entity_poly.type
_entity_poly.pdbx_seq_one_letter_code
_entity_poly.pdbx_strand_id
1 'polypeptide(L)'
;MNSLQKTYQNLSDDELLKVLAESHKFNKEAILVAKEEFHKRALDPNQIELAKEKISLRSSKVSLFSKKKETQNIDSDFEKWNSEHTLEKKPQLQSQIIVIGVFSILISISNWFNNWYLLLNEWAFDLNHIFLIEPLVNMFLLPIAALLFLQKYTSGWVILTFIYLRALLHGVFYIAFMYEGDYSIYALISVGYCLVYGLVIWFLLDHKMKTTFSVNQTTSCFTAIFSLIFSFITLLLIATQH
;
A
#
# COMPACT_ATOMS: atom_id res chain seq x y z
N MET A 1 27.35 -3.86 16.94
CA MET A 1 28.03 -3.81 15.63
C MET A 1 26.99 -4.00 14.55
N ASN A 2 26.78 -2.99 13.71
CA ASN A 2 25.83 -3.06 12.60
C ASN A 2 26.35 -4.05 11.53
N SER A 3 25.46 -4.82 10.90
CA SER A 3 25.83 -5.80 9.86
C SER A 3 26.62 -5.16 8.71
N LEU A 4 26.24 -3.93 8.33
CA LEU A 4 26.92 -3.10 7.33
C LEU A 4 28.41 -2.90 7.64
N GLN A 5 28.75 -2.58 8.90
CA GLN A 5 30.12 -2.26 9.28
C GLN A 5 31.08 -3.46 9.11
N LYS A 6 30.59 -4.68 9.37
CA LYS A 6 31.36 -5.91 9.11
C LYS A 6 31.55 -6.16 7.61
N THR A 7 30.56 -5.84 6.79
CA THR A 7 30.63 -6.01 5.34
C THR A 7 31.66 -5.06 4.73
N TYR A 8 31.64 -3.78 5.08
CA TYR A 8 32.61 -2.79 4.57
C TYR A 8 34.04 -3.04 5.06
N GLN A 9 34.21 -3.66 6.22
CA GLN A 9 35.51 -4.12 6.70
C GLN A 9 36.13 -5.23 5.86
N ASN A 10 35.31 -6.06 5.22
CA ASN A 10 35.77 -7.17 4.40
C ASN A 10 35.93 -6.81 2.91
N LEU A 11 35.52 -5.62 2.49
CA LEU A 11 35.70 -5.17 1.11
C LEU A 11 37.15 -4.87 0.80
N SER A 12 37.55 -5.13 -0.45
CA SER A 12 38.83 -4.68 -0.99
C SER A 12 38.85 -3.16 -1.18
N ASP A 13 40.05 -2.57 -1.22
CA ASP A 13 40.19 -1.10 -1.35
C ASP A 13 39.58 -0.58 -2.66
N ASP A 14 39.68 -1.36 -3.75
CA ASP A 14 39.07 -1.04 -5.05
C ASP A 14 37.54 -1.03 -5.00
N GLU A 15 36.92 -1.95 -4.26
CA GLU A 15 35.46 -2.01 -4.08
C GLU A 15 34.96 -0.87 -3.18
N LEU A 16 35.71 -0.55 -2.13
CA LEU A 16 35.41 0.57 -1.24
C LEU A 16 35.47 1.91 -2.00
N LEU A 17 36.48 2.07 -2.85
CA LEU A 17 36.62 3.22 -3.76
C LEU A 17 35.48 3.28 -4.78
N LYS A 18 35.04 2.14 -5.33
CA LYS A 18 33.89 2.07 -6.26
C LYS A 18 32.59 2.51 -5.60
N VAL A 19 32.32 2.10 -4.36
CA VAL A 19 31.12 2.52 -3.60
C VAL A 19 31.13 4.03 -3.34
N LEU A 20 32.29 4.59 -2.99
CA LEU A 20 32.45 6.03 -2.77
C LEU A 20 32.35 6.84 -4.08
N ALA A 21 32.91 6.31 -5.17
CA ALA A 21 32.86 6.91 -6.50
C ALA A 21 31.43 6.94 -7.06
N GLU A 22 30.68 5.85 -6.89
CA GLU A 22 29.28 5.73 -7.30
C GLU A 22 28.28 6.07 -6.18
N SER A 23 28.66 6.95 -5.25
CA SER A 23 27.85 7.33 -4.07
C SER A 23 26.41 7.73 -4.38
N HIS A 24 26.10 8.20 -5.59
CA HIS A 24 24.73 8.47 -6.03
C HIS A 24 23.82 7.23 -6.10
N LYS A 25 24.39 6.02 -6.19
CA LYS A 25 23.65 4.75 -6.26
C LYS A 25 23.40 4.11 -4.89
N PHE A 26 23.98 4.65 -3.82
CA PHE A 26 23.97 4.01 -2.50
C PHE A 26 23.23 4.86 -1.46
N ASN A 27 22.72 4.20 -0.41
CA ASN A 27 22.06 4.88 0.71
C ASN A 27 23.07 5.71 1.52
N LYS A 28 22.61 6.84 2.08
CA LYS A 28 23.41 7.73 2.94
C LYS A 28 24.09 6.99 4.09
N GLU A 29 23.42 6.03 4.71
CA GLU A 29 23.99 5.21 5.79
C GLU A 29 25.15 4.32 5.31
N ALA A 30 25.02 3.72 4.12
CA ALA A 30 26.07 2.93 3.49
C ALA A 30 27.29 3.79 3.09
N ILE A 31 27.04 5.00 2.59
CA ILE A 31 28.11 5.96 2.25
C ILE A 31 28.85 6.41 3.51
N LEU A 32 28.15 6.63 4.63
CA LEU A 32 28.77 7.03 5.89
C LEU A 32 29.68 5.92 6.42
N VAL A 33 29.20 4.68 6.44
CA VAL A 33 30.00 3.52 6.89
C VAL A 33 31.19 3.27 5.95
N ALA A 34 31.01 3.43 4.63
CA ALA A 34 32.09 3.32 3.66
C ALA A 34 33.15 4.44 3.84
N LYS A 35 32.72 5.68 4.12
CA LYS A 35 33.62 6.80 4.42
C LYS A 35 34.39 6.58 5.72
N GLU A 36 33.72 6.11 6.76
CA GLU A 36 34.34 5.80 8.04
C GLU A 36 35.42 4.72 7.89
N GLU A 37 35.14 3.65 7.15
CA GLU A 37 36.13 2.60 6.90
C GLU A 37 37.25 3.07 5.95
N PHE A 38 36.96 3.93 4.97
CA PHE A 38 37.96 4.55 4.10
C PHE A 38 38.94 5.44 4.87
N HIS A 39 38.43 6.28 5.78
CA HIS A 39 39.24 7.09 6.67
C HIS A 39 40.05 6.23 7.64
N LYS A 40 39.47 5.14 8.15
CA LYS A 40 40.15 4.19 9.04
C LYS A 40 41.30 3.46 8.35
N ARG A 41 41.22 3.23 7.04
CA ARG A 41 42.30 2.64 6.21
C ARG A 41 43.32 3.67 5.71
N ALA A 42 43.13 4.96 6.02
CA ALA A 42 44.02 6.05 5.62
C ALA A 42 44.32 6.11 4.10
N LEU A 43 43.32 5.78 3.28
CA LEU A 43 43.43 5.81 1.82
C LEU A 43 43.44 7.25 1.29
N ASP A 44 44.20 7.50 0.21
CA ASP A 44 44.40 8.83 -0.37
C ASP A 44 43.10 9.33 -1.04
N PRO A 45 42.56 10.51 -0.64
CA PRO A 45 41.39 11.12 -1.27
C PRO A 45 41.48 11.27 -2.79
N ASN A 46 42.69 11.44 -3.34
CA ASN A 46 42.91 11.58 -4.79
C ASN A 46 42.58 10.29 -5.57
N GLN A 47 42.58 9.12 -4.90
CA GLN A 47 42.19 7.86 -5.53
C GLN A 47 40.68 7.77 -5.81
N ILE A 48 39.85 8.52 -5.08
CA ILE A 48 38.40 8.59 -5.33
C ILE A 48 38.13 9.32 -6.64
N GLU A 49 38.87 10.39 -6.94
CA GLU A 49 38.73 11.13 -8.20
C GLU A 49 39.21 10.32 -9.40
N LEU A 50 40.35 9.62 -9.26
CA LEU A 50 40.85 8.69 -10.27
C LEU A 50 39.88 7.53 -10.51
N ALA A 51 39.25 7.00 -9.47
CA ALA A 51 38.22 5.96 -9.59
C ALA A 51 36.96 6.48 -10.31
N LYS A 52 36.51 7.70 -10.01
CA LYS A 52 35.39 8.35 -10.70
C LYS A 52 35.68 8.58 -12.18
N GLU A 53 36.90 9.03 -12.51
CA GLU A 53 37.34 9.24 -13.88
C GLU A 53 37.45 7.92 -14.66
N LYS A 54 37.98 6.87 -14.03
CA LYS A 54 38.08 5.53 -14.63
C LYS A 54 36.70 4.90 -14.88
N ILE A 55 35.72 5.17 -14.02
CA ILE A 55 34.33 4.71 -14.18
C ILE A 55 33.59 5.50 -15.27
N SER A 56 33.79 6.82 -15.36
CA SER A 56 33.18 7.66 -16.42
C SER A 56 33.76 7.36 -17.82
N LEU A 57 35.06 7.03 -17.91
CA LEU A 57 35.71 6.56 -19.13
C LEU A 57 35.24 5.15 -19.55
N ARG A 58 34.80 4.33 -18.59
CA ARG A 58 34.29 2.97 -18.87
C ARG A 58 32.83 3.01 -19.33
N SER A 59 31.99 3.87 -18.75
CA SER A 59 30.58 4.03 -19.19
C SER A 59 30.46 4.62 -20.60
N SER A 60 31.41 5.48 -21.00
CA SER A 60 31.49 6.05 -22.36
C SER A 60 32.01 5.07 -23.42
N LYS A 61 32.80 4.04 -23.05
CA LYS A 61 33.23 2.96 -23.97
C LYS A 61 32.23 1.80 -24.10
N VAL A 62 31.29 1.66 -23.15
CA VAL A 62 30.30 0.57 -23.16
C VAL A 62 29.13 0.81 -24.14
N SER A 63 28.97 2.01 -24.69
CA SER A 63 27.98 2.29 -25.75
C SER A 63 28.39 1.80 -27.15
N LEU A 64 29.63 1.33 -27.36
CA LEU A 64 30.13 0.97 -28.70
C LEU A 64 30.58 -0.51 -28.87
N PHE A 65 30.64 -1.32 -27.81
CA PHE A 65 30.99 -2.74 -27.93
C PHE A 65 30.18 -3.63 -26.97
N SER A 66 28.93 -3.89 -27.32
CA SER A 66 28.13 -4.97 -26.75
C SER A 66 28.44 -6.28 -27.49
N LYS A 67 29.60 -6.88 -27.23
CA LYS A 67 29.82 -8.32 -27.39
C LYS A 67 31.13 -8.79 -26.75
N LYS A 68 31.00 -9.86 -25.96
CA LYS A 68 31.97 -10.91 -25.57
C LYS A 68 32.53 -10.89 -24.13
N LYS A 69 32.25 -12.04 -23.48
CA LYS A 69 32.88 -12.73 -22.33
C LYS A 69 32.52 -12.18 -20.94
N GLU A 70 31.79 -12.91 -20.10
CA GLU A 70 32.12 -14.23 -19.52
C GLU A 70 33.47 -14.19 -18.78
N THR A 71 33.46 -13.59 -17.58
CA THR A 71 34.43 -13.82 -16.49
C THR A 71 33.80 -13.33 -15.17
N GLN A 72 33.90 -14.18 -14.14
CA GLN A 72 33.61 -13.94 -12.71
C GLN A 72 32.16 -14.03 -12.21
N ASN A 73 31.83 -15.28 -11.86
CA ASN A 73 30.68 -15.74 -11.09
C ASN A 73 30.75 -15.35 -9.58
N ILE A 74 31.25 -14.16 -9.24
CA ILE A 74 31.38 -13.68 -7.84
C ILE A 74 30.66 -12.34 -7.60
N ASP A 75 30.35 -11.57 -8.64
CA ASP A 75 29.61 -10.30 -8.49
C ASP A 75 28.09 -10.48 -8.28
N SER A 76 27.53 -11.67 -8.50
CA SER A 76 26.07 -11.85 -8.47
C SER A 76 25.46 -11.77 -7.09
N ASP A 77 26.19 -12.14 -6.04
CA ASP A 77 25.67 -12.14 -4.67
C ASP A 77 25.78 -10.76 -4.03
N PHE A 78 26.83 -9.99 -4.35
CA PHE A 78 26.94 -8.60 -3.90
C PHE A 78 26.00 -7.68 -4.68
N GLU A 79 25.84 -7.87 -6.00
CA GLU A 79 24.83 -7.17 -6.79
C GLU A 79 23.40 -7.63 -6.45
N LYS A 80 23.13 -8.91 -6.17
CA LYS A 80 21.82 -9.35 -5.65
C LYS A 80 21.53 -8.77 -4.29
N TRP A 81 22.46 -8.85 -3.35
CA TRP A 81 22.27 -8.35 -1.99
C TRP A 81 22.12 -6.83 -1.97
N ASN A 82 22.91 -6.11 -2.76
CA ASN A 82 22.70 -4.69 -2.99
C ASN A 82 21.38 -4.45 -3.70
N SER A 83 20.96 -5.22 -4.70
CA SER A 83 19.64 -5.02 -5.34
C SER A 83 18.47 -5.26 -4.38
N GLU A 84 18.60 -6.19 -3.43
CA GLU A 84 17.64 -6.44 -2.36
C GLU A 84 17.58 -5.31 -1.32
N HIS A 85 18.67 -4.55 -1.15
CA HIS A 85 18.76 -3.41 -0.22
C HIS A 85 18.75 -2.02 -0.88
N THR A 86 18.87 -1.94 -2.21
CA THR A 86 18.96 -0.69 -3.01
C THR A 86 17.66 -0.40 -3.76
N LEU A 87 16.72 -1.34 -3.83
CA LEU A 87 15.37 -1.02 -4.24
C LEU A 87 14.57 -0.57 -3.02
N GLU A 88 14.39 0.75 -2.93
CA GLU A 88 13.24 1.37 -2.31
C GLU A 88 11.99 0.51 -2.58
N LYS A 89 11.60 -0.38 -1.66
CA LYS A 89 10.29 -1.06 -1.65
C LYS A 89 9.17 -0.08 -1.23
N LYS A 90 9.31 1.21 -1.55
CA LYS A 90 8.35 2.28 -1.29
C LYS A 90 7.31 2.54 -2.41
N PRO A 91 7.49 2.19 -3.71
CA PRO A 91 6.48 2.57 -4.71
C PRO A 91 5.20 1.74 -4.55
N GLN A 92 5.30 0.46 -4.16
CA GLN A 92 4.13 -0.43 -4.11
C GLN A 92 3.08 0.04 -3.09
N LEU A 93 3.49 0.53 -1.92
CA LEU A 93 2.56 0.99 -0.88
C LEU A 93 1.90 2.33 -1.24
N GLN A 94 2.66 3.26 -1.83
CA GLN A 94 2.08 4.51 -2.32
C GLN A 94 1.09 4.25 -3.47
N SER A 95 1.43 3.37 -4.40
CA SER A 95 0.51 2.94 -5.46
C SER A 95 -0.75 2.28 -4.89
N GLN A 96 -0.65 1.43 -3.87
CA GLN A 96 -1.82 0.83 -3.21
C GLN A 96 -2.74 1.88 -2.57
N ILE A 97 -2.17 2.87 -1.87
CA ILE A 97 -2.95 3.95 -1.27
C ILE A 97 -3.68 4.75 -2.36
N ILE A 98 -3.00 5.09 -3.45
CA ILE A 98 -3.60 5.81 -4.58
C ILE A 98 -4.72 4.99 -5.21
N VAL A 99 -4.47 3.70 -5.50
CA VAL A 99 -5.45 2.80 -6.10
C VAL A 99 -6.69 2.68 -5.22
N ILE A 100 -6.53 2.41 -3.92
CA ILE A 100 -7.66 2.28 -2.98
C ILE A 100 -8.41 3.61 -2.87
N GLY A 101 -7.71 4.74 -2.78
CA GLY A 101 -8.34 6.06 -2.70
C GLY A 101 -9.13 6.42 -3.96
N VAL A 102 -8.53 6.27 -5.14
CA VAL A 102 -9.20 6.52 -6.43
C VAL A 102 -10.36 5.57 -6.63
N PHE A 103 -10.20 4.29 -6.31
CA PHE A 103 -11.27 3.30 -6.39
C PHE A 103 -12.45 3.67 -5.49
N SER A 104 -12.19 4.15 -4.27
CA SER A 104 -13.22 4.63 -3.34
C SER A 104 -13.97 5.85 -3.87
N ILE A 105 -13.27 6.78 -4.55
CA ILE A 105 -13.89 7.93 -5.21
C ILE A 105 -14.80 7.47 -6.36
N LEU A 106 -14.35 6.51 -7.18
CA LEU A 106 -15.15 5.97 -8.27
C LEU A 106 -16.42 5.27 -7.78
N ILE A 107 -16.32 4.47 -6.71
CA ILE A 107 -17.49 3.87 -6.06
C ILE A 107 -18.43 4.95 -5.54
N SER A 108 -17.89 6.00 -4.91
CA SER A 108 -18.71 7.13 -4.44
C SER A 108 -19.48 7.78 -5.59
N ILE A 109 -18.83 8.08 -6.72
CA ILE A 109 -19.50 8.65 -7.90
C ILE A 109 -20.60 7.71 -8.39
N SER A 110 -20.35 6.41 -8.48
CA SER A 110 -21.36 5.43 -8.85
C SER A 110 -22.54 5.43 -7.88
N ASN A 111 -22.28 5.50 -6.58
CA ASN A 111 -23.34 5.58 -5.56
C ASN A 111 -24.14 6.87 -5.68
N TRP A 112 -23.51 8.00 -6.00
CA TRP A 112 -24.22 9.25 -6.26
C TRP A 112 -25.22 9.11 -7.40
N PHE A 113 -24.82 8.53 -8.54
CA PHE A 113 -25.74 8.35 -9.67
C PHE A 113 -26.85 7.33 -9.38
N ASN A 114 -26.50 6.19 -8.76
CA ASN A 114 -27.47 5.14 -8.46
C ASN A 114 -28.53 5.58 -7.43
N ASN A 115 -28.14 6.40 -6.46
CA ASN A 115 -29.03 6.87 -5.40
C ASN A 115 -29.62 8.27 -5.67
N TRP A 116 -29.28 8.89 -6.82
CA TRP A 116 -29.78 10.22 -7.19
C TRP A 116 -31.31 10.27 -7.26
N TYR A 117 -31.93 9.21 -7.79
CA TYR A 117 -33.38 9.09 -7.89
C TYR A 117 -34.04 9.01 -6.50
N LEU A 118 -33.47 8.24 -5.57
CA LEU A 118 -33.94 8.16 -4.18
C LEU A 118 -33.85 9.53 -3.50
N LEU A 119 -32.77 10.26 -3.76
CA LEU A 119 -32.56 11.59 -3.19
C LEU A 119 -33.53 12.65 -3.73
N LEU A 120 -34.11 12.47 -4.93
CA LEU A 120 -35.09 13.42 -5.47
C LEU A 120 -36.54 13.09 -5.10
N ASN A 121 -36.86 11.81 -4.93
CA ASN A 121 -38.24 11.35 -4.85
C ASN A 121 -38.67 10.85 -3.46
N GLU A 122 -37.73 10.47 -2.59
CA GLU A 122 -38.04 9.89 -1.27
C GLU A 122 -37.52 10.76 -0.10
N TRP A 123 -37.49 12.09 -0.28
CA TRP A 123 -37.03 13.04 0.76
C TRP A 123 -37.91 13.11 2.02
N ALA A 124 -39.02 12.39 2.05
CA ALA A 124 -39.76 12.16 3.29
C ALA A 124 -38.96 11.17 4.15
N PHE A 125 -38.04 11.70 4.96
CA PHE A 125 -37.35 10.97 6.03
C PHE A 125 -38.37 10.57 7.12
N ASP A 126 -39.26 9.66 6.77
CA ASP A 126 -40.08 8.99 7.76
C ASP A 126 -39.20 7.93 8.46
N LEU A 127 -39.36 7.77 9.77
CA LEU A 127 -38.52 6.86 10.58
C LEU A 127 -38.63 5.39 10.13
N ASN A 128 -39.64 5.08 9.33
CA ASN A 128 -39.83 3.78 8.69
C ASN A 128 -38.81 3.49 7.58
N HIS A 129 -38.17 4.51 7.01
CA HIS A 129 -37.20 4.39 5.92
C HIS A 129 -35.75 4.42 6.39
N ILE A 130 -35.45 3.80 7.54
CA ILE A 130 -34.10 3.77 8.13
C ILE A 130 -33.06 3.16 7.16
N PHE A 131 -33.50 2.33 6.22
CA PHE A 131 -32.68 1.77 5.13
C PHE A 131 -32.13 2.84 4.17
N LEU A 132 -32.73 4.03 4.08
CA LEU A 132 -32.25 5.16 3.26
C LEU A 132 -31.03 5.87 3.87
N ILE A 133 -30.75 5.67 5.16
CA ILE A 133 -29.58 6.25 5.83
C ILE A 133 -28.29 5.66 5.26
N GLU A 134 -28.29 4.37 4.93
CA GLU A 134 -27.10 3.68 4.42
C GLU A 134 -26.59 4.25 3.08
N PRO A 135 -27.45 4.41 2.04
CA PRO A 135 -27.08 5.09 0.81
C PRO A 135 -26.48 6.47 1.05
N LEU A 136 -27.10 7.26 1.94
CA LEU A 136 -26.65 8.62 2.25
C LEU A 136 -25.29 8.64 2.95
N VAL A 137 -25.10 7.77 3.94
CA VAL A 137 -23.81 7.60 4.62
C VAL A 137 -22.75 7.23 3.58
N ASN A 138 -22.99 6.28 2.69
CA ASN A 138 -22.01 5.92 1.67
C ASN A 138 -21.76 7.06 0.66
N MET A 139 -22.80 7.82 0.30
CA MET A 139 -22.73 8.92 -0.68
C MET A 139 -21.89 10.10 -0.19
N PHE A 140 -22.01 10.48 1.09
CA PHE A 140 -21.27 11.61 1.66
C PHE A 140 -19.99 11.21 2.41
N LEU A 141 -20.02 10.10 3.14
CA LEU A 141 -18.91 9.70 4.01
C LEU A 141 -17.77 9.05 3.22
N LEU A 142 -18.07 8.25 2.19
CA LEU A 142 -17.04 7.58 1.38
C LEU A 142 -16.10 8.54 0.65
N PRO A 143 -16.54 9.62 -0.04
CA PRO A 143 -15.62 10.54 -0.70
C PRO A 143 -14.75 11.31 0.31
N ILE A 144 -15.32 11.69 1.45
CA ILE A 144 -14.57 12.34 2.54
C ILE A 144 -13.51 11.38 3.09
N ALA A 145 -13.89 10.13 3.35
CA ALA A 145 -12.98 9.09 3.83
C ALA A 145 -11.85 8.82 2.82
N ALA A 146 -12.16 8.79 1.53
CA ALA A 146 -11.18 8.59 0.46
C ALA A 146 -10.17 9.73 0.39
N LEU A 147 -10.61 10.99 0.50
CA LEU A 147 -9.72 12.15 0.52
C LEU A 147 -8.82 12.16 1.76
N LEU A 148 -9.39 11.92 2.94
CA LEU A 148 -8.63 11.79 4.19
C LEU A 148 -7.62 10.63 4.11
N PHE A 149 -8.01 9.52 3.47
CA PHE A 149 -7.15 8.37 3.26
C PHE A 149 -5.97 8.68 2.32
N LEU A 150 -6.21 9.38 1.21
CA LEU A 150 -5.15 9.85 0.30
C LEU A 150 -4.19 10.83 1.00
N GLN A 151 -4.70 11.65 1.91
CA GLN A 151 -3.92 12.55 2.77
C GLN A 151 -3.21 11.83 3.93
N LYS A 152 -3.38 10.51 4.05
CA LYS A 152 -2.75 9.65 5.07
C LYS A 152 -3.20 9.94 6.50
N TYR A 153 -4.39 10.50 6.69
CA TYR A 153 -4.97 10.66 8.02
C TYR A 153 -5.52 9.34 8.56
N THR A 154 -5.24 9.07 9.84
CA THR A 154 -5.74 7.89 10.56
C THR A 154 -7.26 7.78 10.51
N SER A 155 -7.96 8.92 10.62
CA SER A 155 -9.43 8.98 10.50
C SER A 155 -9.93 8.50 9.15
N GLY A 156 -9.22 8.83 8.06
CA GLY A 156 -9.53 8.33 6.72
C GLY A 156 -9.45 6.81 6.68
N TRP A 157 -8.36 6.22 7.18
CA TRP A 157 -8.23 4.75 7.27
C TRP A 157 -9.34 4.11 8.10
N VAL A 158 -9.67 4.69 9.26
CA VAL A 158 -10.72 4.16 10.16
C VAL A 158 -12.07 4.14 9.46
N ILE A 159 -12.47 5.25 8.86
CA ILE A 159 -13.77 5.36 8.19
C ILE A 159 -13.83 4.45 6.96
N LEU A 160 -12.76 4.41 6.16
CA LEU A 160 -12.69 3.57 4.97
C LEU A 160 -12.79 2.08 5.35
N THR A 161 -12.03 1.65 6.36
CA THR A 161 -12.06 0.28 6.88
C THR A 161 -13.45 -0.06 7.41
N PHE A 162 -14.08 0.84 8.15
CA PHE A 162 -15.45 0.66 8.63
C PHE A 162 -16.44 0.45 7.47
N ILE A 163 -16.42 1.31 6.44
CA ILE A 163 -17.35 1.22 5.30
C ILE A 163 -17.13 -0.10 4.54
N TYR A 164 -15.89 -0.43 4.17
CA TYR A 164 -15.60 -1.64 3.40
C TYR A 164 -15.86 -2.92 4.20
N LEU A 165 -15.55 -2.93 5.50
CA LEU A 165 -15.77 -4.11 6.34
C LEU A 165 -17.27 -4.34 6.53
N ARG A 166 -18.03 -3.27 6.75
CA ARG A 166 -19.49 -3.32 6.82
C ARG A 166 -20.09 -3.83 5.51
N ALA A 167 -19.67 -3.30 4.36
CA ALA A 167 -20.15 -3.73 3.06
C ALA A 167 -19.83 -5.21 2.77
N LEU A 168 -18.62 -5.66 3.15
CA LEU A 168 -18.23 -7.07 3.06
C LEU A 168 -19.14 -7.96 3.91
N LEU A 169 -19.34 -7.59 5.18
CA LEU A 169 -20.20 -8.33 6.11
C LEU A 169 -21.63 -8.41 5.58
N HIS A 170 -22.19 -7.28 5.14
CA HIS A 170 -23.55 -7.24 4.59
C HIS A 170 -23.70 -8.16 3.37
N GLY A 171 -22.73 -8.17 2.46
CA GLY A 171 -22.73 -9.09 1.32
C GLY A 171 -22.65 -10.57 1.74
N VAL A 172 -21.80 -10.90 2.71
CA VAL A 172 -21.69 -12.27 3.24
C VAL A 172 -23.00 -12.71 3.90
N PHE A 173 -23.61 -11.85 4.71
CA PHE A 173 -24.90 -12.14 5.35
C PHE A 173 -26.03 -12.26 4.31
N TYR A 174 -26.06 -11.38 3.31
CA TYR A 174 -27.06 -11.45 2.24
C TYR A 174 -26.97 -12.79 1.49
N ILE A 175 -25.77 -13.22 1.09
CA ILE A 175 -25.56 -14.51 0.42
C ILE A 175 -25.95 -15.68 1.34
N ALA A 176 -25.63 -15.61 2.63
CA ALA A 176 -25.89 -16.70 3.57
C ALA A 176 -27.37 -16.86 3.93
N PHE A 177 -28.13 -15.76 4.01
CA PHE A 177 -29.50 -15.75 4.56
C PHE A 177 -30.60 -15.52 3.51
N MET A 178 -30.29 -14.91 2.37
CA MET A 178 -31.28 -14.51 1.35
C MET A 178 -31.08 -15.20 -0.01
N TYR A 179 -30.31 -16.30 -0.05
CA TYR A 179 -30.13 -17.08 -1.29
C TYR A 179 -31.39 -17.91 -1.61
N GLU A 180 -32.34 -17.29 -2.30
CA GLU A 180 -33.44 -17.99 -2.97
C GLU A 180 -33.06 -18.26 -4.43
N GLY A 181 -33.28 -19.50 -4.89
CA GLY A 181 -32.71 -20.05 -6.13
C GLY A 181 -33.05 -19.28 -7.42
N ASP A 182 -34.10 -18.46 -7.42
CA ASP A 182 -34.53 -17.66 -8.58
C ASP A 182 -33.65 -16.42 -8.82
N TYR A 183 -32.78 -16.05 -7.87
CA TYR A 183 -31.94 -14.84 -7.94
C TYR A 183 -30.44 -15.14 -8.10
N SER A 184 -30.07 -16.29 -8.70
CA SER A 184 -28.68 -16.76 -8.83
C SER A 184 -27.69 -15.74 -9.43
N ILE A 185 -28.13 -14.87 -10.35
CA ILE A 185 -27.29 -13.80 -10.93
C ILE A 185 -26.96 -12.72 -9.89
N TYR A 186 -27.92 -12.34 -9.03
CA TYR A 186 -27.69 -11.35 -7.96
C TYR A 186 -26.77 -11.90 -6.88
N ALA A 187 -26.86 -13.20 -6.60
CA ALA A 187 -25.92 -13.88 -5.71
C ALA A 187 -24.50 -13.86 -6.29
N LEU A 188 -24.33 -14.13 -7.59
CA LEU A 188 -23.02 -14.07 -8.26
C LEU A 188 -22.42 -12.64 -8.21
N ILE A 189 -23.25 -11.63 -8.46
CA ILE A 189 -22.85 -10.21 -8.34
C ILE A 189 -22.41 -9.89 -6.91
N SER A 190 -23.16 -10.36 -5.91
CA SER A 190 -22.85 -10.17 -4.50
C SER A 190 -21.52 -10.84 -4.10
N VAL A 191 -21.25 -12.05 -4.60
CA VAL A 191 -19.96 -12.74 -4.41
C VAL A 191 -18.82 -11.91 -5.02
N GLY A 192 -19.02 -11.38 -6.23
CA GLY A 192 -18.06 -10.49 -6.88
C GLY A 192 -17.72 -9.27 -6.02
N TYR A 193 -18.73 -8.59 -5.48
CA TYR A 193 -18.51 -7.46 -4.56
C TYR A 193 -17.79 -7.88 -3.28
N CYS A 194 -18.16 -9.00 -2.67
CA CYS A 194 -17.48 -9.52 -1.48
C CYS A 194 -15.99 -9.79 -1.74
N LEU A 195 -15.64 -10.35 -2.90
CA LEU A 195 -14.23 -10.58 -3.26
C LEU A 195 -13.45 -9.27 -3.39
N VAL A 196 -14.03 -8.27 -4.07
CA VAL A 196 -13.40 -6.96 -4.23
C VAL A 196 -13.22 -6.26 -2.89
N TYR A 197 -14.26 -6.18 -2.06
CA TYR A 197 -14.18 -5.57 -0.73
C TYR A 197 -13.27 -6.34 0.21
N GLY A 198 -13.27 -7.66 0.15
CA GLY A 198 -12.35 -8.51 0.91
C GLY A 198 -10.89 -8.24 0.56
N LEU A 199 -10.58 -8.04 -0.72
CA LEU A 199 -9.24 -7.68 -1.17
C LEU A 199 -8.83 -6.28 -0.70
N VAL A 200 -9.73 -5.29 -0.76
CA VAL A 200 -9.47 -3.95 -0.23
C VAL A 200 -9.23 -4.01 1.29
N ILE A 201 -10.06 -4.73 2.04
CA ILE A 201 -9.90 -4.91 3.49
C ILE A 201 -8.60 -5.62 3.83
N TRP A 202 -8.22 -6.65 3.07
CA TRP A 202 -6.93 -7.31 3.24
C TRP A 202 -5.79 -6.29 3.17
N PHE A 203 -5.78 -5.41 2.17
CA PHE A 203 -4.75 -4.37 2.06
C PHE A 203 -4.81 -3.33 3.17
N LEU A 204 -6.02 -2.93 3.60
CA LEU A 204 -6.18 -1.97 4.69
C LEU A 204 -5.68 -2.53 6.02
N LEU A 205 -5.91 -3.82 6.28
CA LEU A 205 -5.50 -4.49 7.52
C LEU A 205 -4.03 -4.96 7.50
N ASP A 206 -3.33 -4.85 6.37
CA ASP A 206 -1.90 -5.16 6.28
C ASP A 206 -1.09 -4.34 7.28
N HIS A 207 -0.06 -4.95 7.85
CA HIS A 207 0.78 -4.31 8.86
C HIS A 207 1.42 -3.03 8.32
N LYS A 208 1.90 -3.03 7.07
CA LYS A 208 2.59 -1.87 6.48
C LYS A 208 1.62 -0.70 6.26
N MET A 209 0.38 -1.02 5.89
CA MET A 209 -0.68 -0.01 5.76
C MET A 209 -0.97 0.63 7.11
N LYS A 210 -1.25 -0.18 8.14
CA LYS A 210 -1.52 0.34 9.50
C LYS A 210 -0.39 1.21 10.04
N THR A 211 0.87 0.82 9.82
CA THR A 211 2.03 1.65 10.23
C THR A 211 2.12 2.98 9.47
N THR A 212 1.68 3.04 8.21
CA THR A 212 1.72 4.28 7.42
C THR A 212 0.71 5.31 7.89
N PHE A 213 -0.42 4.85 8.43
CA PHE A 213 -1.49 5.68 8.97
C PHE A 213 -1.40 5.86 10.50
N SER A 214 -0.31 5.40 11.12
CA SER A 214 -0.12 5.43 12.58
C SER A 214 -1.28 4.81 13.36
N VAL A 215 -1.86 3.72 12.84
CA VAL A 215 -3.02 3.05 13.44
C VAL A 215 -2.54 2.10 14.53
N ASN A 216 -2.99 2.35 15.75
CA ASN A 216 -2.73 1.45 16.89
C ASN A 216 -3.60 0.18 16.80
N GLN A 217 -3.13 -0.90 17.44
CA GLN A 217 -3.86 -2.17 17.46
C GLN A 217 -5.23 -2.05 18.14
N THR A 218 -5.35 -1.23 19.20
CA THR A 218 -6.62 -0.92 19.86
C THR A 218 -7.61 -0.27 18.90
N THR A 219 -7.17 0.70 18.09
CA THR A 219 -8.01 1.38 17.10
C THR A 219 -8.48 0.40 16.04
N SER A 220 -7.59 -0.42 15.49
CA SER A 220 -7.94 -1.42 14.48
C SER A 220 -8.96 -2.44 15.02
N CYS A 221 -8.78 -2.92 16.26
CA CYS A 221 -9.69 -3.86 16.90
C CYS A 221 -11.06 -3.21 17.16
N PHE A 222 -11.05 -1.99 17.69
CA PHE A 222 -12.28 -1.23 17.93
C PHE A 222 -13.05 -0.99 16.64
N THR A 223 -12.39 -0.57 15.55
CA THR A 223 -13.04 -0.39 14.24
C THR A 223 -13.66 -1.69 13.74
N ALA A 224 -12.99 -2.83 13.88
CA ALA A 224 -13.53 -4.13 13.46
C ALA A 224 -14.75 -4.55 14.28
N ILE A 225 -14.67 -4.46 15.62
CA ILE A 225 -15.79 -4.80 16.52
C ILE A 225 -16.98 -3.88 16.27
N PHE A 226 -16.74 -2.57 16.16
CA PHE A 226 -17.77 -1.58 15.89
C PHE A 226 -18.45 -1.84 14.52
N SER A 227 -17.68 -2.15 13.48
CA SER A 227 -18.22 -2.51 12.16
C SER A 227 -19.11 -3.75 12.24
N LEU A 228 -18.71 -4.76 13.00
CA LEU A 228 -19.45 -6.01 13.17
C LEU A 228 -20.78 -5.78 13.91
N ILE A 229 -20.74 -5.09 15.05
CA ILE A 229 -21.93 -4.76 15.85
C ILE A 229 -22.89 -3.92 15.00
N PHE A 230 -22.39 -2.89 14.33
CA PHE A 230 -23.21 -2.02 13.49
C PHE A 230 -23.87 -2.81 12.36
N SER A 231 -23.11 -3.65 11.66
CA SER A 231 -23.63 -4.51 10.58
C SER A 231 -24.75 -5.44 11.07
N PHE A 232 -24.56 -6.04 12.25
CA PHE A 232 -25.54 -6.93 12.86
C PHE A 232 -26.84 -6.20 13.23
N ILE A 233 -26.72 -5.00 13.84
CA ILE A 233 -27.88 -4.16 14.17
C ILE A 233 -28.64 -3.76 12.90
N THR A 234 -27.94 -3.33 11.85
CA THR A 234 -28.59 -2.95 10.59
C THR A 234 -29.33 -4.13 9.95
N LEU A 235 -28.74 -5.34 9.99
CA LEU A 235 -29.39 -6.54 9.48
C LEU A 235 -30.63 -6.91 10.28
N LEU A 236 -30.57 -6.84 11.62
CA LEU A 236 -31.74 -7.09 12.46
C LEU A 236 -32.87 -6.13 12.14
N LEU A 237 -32.58 -4.83 11.98
CA LEU A 237 -33.58 -3.83 11.64
C LEU A 237 -34.24 -4.14 10.29
N ILE A 238 -33.46 -4.47 9.26
CA ILE A 238 -33.97 -4.85 7.94
C ILE A 238 -34.84 -6.12 8.03
N ALA A 239 -34.39 -7.13 8.77
CA ALA A 239 -35.12 -8.38 8.93
C ALA A 239 -36.46 -8.20 9.67
N THR A 240 -36.59 -7.21 10.55
CA THR A 240 -37.86 -6.92 11.24
C THR A 240 -38.88 -6.12 10.41
N GLN A 241 -38.49 -5.58 9.25
CA GLN A 241 -39.37 -4.82 8.37
C GLN A 241 -40.03 -5.68 7.28
N HIS A 242 -39.62 -6.95 7.15
CA HIS A 242 -40.23 -7.96 6.27
C HIS A 242 -40.98 -9.01 7.09
#